data_AF-A0A7C6JPT2-F1
#
_entry.id   AF-A0A7C6JPT2-F1
#
_cell.length_a   1.000
_cell.length_b   1.000
_cell.length_c   1.000
_cell.angle_alpha   90.00
_cell.angle_beta   90.00
_cell.angle_gamma   90.00
#
_symmetry.space_group_name_H-M   'P 1'
#
loop_
_entity.id
_entity.type
_entity.pdbx_description
1 polymer ?
#
loop_
_entity_poly.entity_id
_entity_poly.type
_entity_poly.pdbx_seq_one_letter_code
_entity_poly.pdbx_strand_id
1 'polypeptide(L)'
;MTDFSNKNAPKTIESKDIESFRTWFVYLDDQGGYTRYDFATEKQDDGTVELTWKLEDEETTIVVDAEFLLSLQEIIDKHKLASYNGIDKVTSGLPYEYEPSHLHCDYESGEKINFYMDGNPESEWMGDFVELFSSVFPGKE
;
A
#
# COMPACT_ATOMS: atom_id res chain seq x y z
N MET A 1 -15.83 -15.16 -8.72
CA MET A 1 -14.37 -15.09 -8.53
C MET A 1 -13.73 -14.99 -9.90
N THR A 2 -12.89 -13.98 -10.08
CA THR A 2 -12.15 -13.71 -11.31
C THR A 2 -10.65 -13.82 -11.00
N ASP A 3 -9.87 -14.45 -11.87
CA ASP A 3 -8.43 -14.70 -11.66
C ASP A 3 -7.64 -14.44 -12.95
N PHE A 4 -6.80 -13.41 -12.92
CA PHE A 4 -5.88 -12.98 -13.98
C PHE A 4 -4.41 -13.07 -13.53
N SER A 5 -4.12 -13.86 -12.49
CA SER A 5 -2.81 -13.87 -11.84
C SER A 5 -1.67 -14.26 -12.80
N ASN A 6 -0.58 -13.48 -12.76
CA ASN A 6 0.67 -13.80 -13.44
C ASN A 6 1.57 -14.65 -12.53
N LYS A 7 1.59 -15.96 -12.76
CA LYS A 7 2.43 -16.90 -12.00
C LYS A 7 3.94 -16.73 -12.23
N ASN A 8 4.34 -16.04 -13.29
CA ASN A 8 5.74 -15.79 -13.63
C ASN A 8 6.26 -14.47 -13.05
N ALA A 9 5.43 -13.68 -12.36
CA ALA A 9 5.88 -12.48 -11.69
C ALA A 9 6.95 -12.82 -10.63
N PRO A 10 8.08 -12.08 -10.57
CA PRO A 10 9.10 -12.27 -9.55
C PRO A 10 8.51 -12.20 -8.15
N LYS A 11 8.87 -13.16 -7.29
CA LYS A 11 8.35 -13.28 -5.92
C LYS A 11 9.28 -12.70 -4.85
N THR A 12 10.34 -12.07 -5.32
CA THR A 12 11.36 -11.37 -4.57
C THR A 12 11.68 -10.10 -5.35
N ILE A 13 12.10 -9.06 -4.62
CA ILE A 13 12.61 -7.82 -5.18
C ILE A 13 13.98 -7.60 -4.55
N GLU A 14 14.99 -7.39 -5.38
CA GLU A 14 16.35 -7.15 -4.91
C GLU A 14 16.56 -5.67 -4.56
N SER A 15 15.96 -4.77 -5.33
CA SER A 15 15.97 -3.33 -5.06
C SER A 15 15.29 -2.96 -3.74
N LYS A 16 15.78 -1.89 -3.13
CA LYS A 16 15.20 -1.24 -1.95
C LYS A 16 14.87 0.23 -2.19
N ASP A 17 15.26 0.75 -3.35
CA ASP A 17 15.03 2.14 -3.74
C ASP A 17 13.66 2.24 -4.41
N ILE A 18 12.65 2.57 -3.62
CA ILE A 18 11.28 2.81 -4.09
C ILE A 18 11.25 4.14 -4.86
N GLU A 19 10.69 4.11 -6.07
CA GLU A 19 10.42 5.29 -6.89
C GLU A 19 8.99 5.80 -6.65
N SER A 20 8.02 4.89 -6.67
CA SER A 20 6.63 5.19 -6.35
C SER A 20 5.93 4.03 -5.65
N PHE A 21 4.91 4.36 -4.88
CA PHE A 21 4.07 3.40 -4.20
C PHE A 21 2.63 3.85 -4.22
N ARG A 22 1.71 2.89 -4.34
CA ARG A 22 0.29 3.11 -4.17
C ARG A 22 -0.36 1.87 -3.58
N THR A 23 -1.23 2.04 -2.60
CA THR A 23 -2.04 0.95 -2.08
C THR A 23 -3.41 1.46 -1.70
N TRP A 24 -4.40 0.58 -1.78
CA TRP A 24 -5.69 0.84 -1.18
C TRP A 24 -6.31 -0.43 -0.66
N PHE A 25 -7.05 -0.30 0.44
CA PHE A 25 -7.70 -1.40 1.14
C PHE A 25 -8.75 -0.85 2.12
N VAL A 26 -9.66 -1.72 2.56
CA VAL A 26 -10.56 -1.43 3.68
C VAL A 26 -9.94 -2.00 4.96
N TYR A 27 -9.90 -1.20 6.02
CA TYR A 27 -9.34 -1.61 7.32
C TYR A 27 -10.08 -0.94 8.48
N LEU A 28 -9.85 -1.43 9.71
CA LEU A 28 -10.43 -0.84 10.91
C LEU A 28 -9.97 0.60 11.10
N ASP A 29 -10.92 1.47 11.42
CA ASP A 29 -10.65 2.84 11.89
C ASP A 29 -10.57 2.91 13.44
N ASP A 30 -10.18 4.09 13.93
CA ASP A 30 -10.05 4.40 15.35
C ASP A 30 -11.39 4.41 16.12
N GLN A 31 -12.52 4.53 15.40
CA GLN A 31 -13.88 4.50 15.96
C GLN A 31 -14.45 3.08 16.00
N GLY A 32 -13.69 2.07 15.56
CA GLY A 32 -14.11 0.67 15.49
C GLY A 32 -15.01 0.35 14.28
N GLY A 33 -15.10 1.27 13.32
CA GLY A 33 -15.69 1.06 12.01
C GLY A 33 -14.69 0.52 11.00
N TYR A 34 -15.15 0.41 9.74
CA TYR A 34 -14.29 0.09 8.61
C TYR A 34 -14.26 1.29 7.67
N THR A 35 -13.06 1.63 7.19
CA THR A 35 -12.89 2.71 6.22
C THR A 35 -11.92 2.31 5.12
N ARG A 36 -12.04 2.97 3.97
CA ARG A 36 -11.18 2.77 2.81
C ARG A 36 -10.01 3.73 2.89
N TYR A 37 -8.80 3.18 2.96
CA TYR A 37 -7.56 3.93 2.86
C TYR A 37 -7.06 3.85 1.41
N ASP A 38 -6.66 4.99 0.82
CA ASP A 38 -5.89 5.07 -0.42
C ASP A 38 -4.66 5.92 -0.14
N PHE A 39 -3.50 5.27 -0.20
CA PHE A 39 -2.20 5.86 0.10
C PHE A 39 -1.34 5.85 -1.16
N ALA A 40 -0.63 6.94 -1.41
CA ALA A 40 0.38 7.00 -2.45
C ALA A 40 1.64 7.71 -1.97
N THR A 41 2.77 7.36 -2.58
CA THR A 41 4.04 8.07 -2.41
C THR A 41 4.71 8.23 -3.76
N GLU A 42 5.33 9.38 -4.01
CA GLU A 42 6.12 9.64 -5.21
C GLU A 42 7.43 10.35 -4.85
N LYS A 43 8.56 9.71 -5.18
CA LYS A 43 9.87 10.30 -4.98
C LYS A 43 10.09 11.43 -5.99
N GLN A 44 10.53 12.59 -5.51
CA GLN A 44 10.78 13.77 -6.31
C GLN A 44 12.26 13.87 -6.73
N ASP A 45 12.54 14.63 -7.79
CA ASP A 45 13.90 14.84 -8.32
C ASP A 45 14.87 15.47 -7.31
N ASP A 46 14.36 16.23 -6.34
CA ASP A 46 15.15 16.86 -5.27
C ASP A 46 15.42 15.93 -4.08
N GLY A 47 14.94 14.68 -4.14
CA GLY A 47 15.09 13.66 -3.10
C GLY A 47 14.02 13.72 -2.01
N THR A 48 13.08 14.65 -2.05
CA THR A 48 11.90 14.63 -1.17
C THR A 48 10.88 13.60 -1.65
N VAL A 49 9.87 13.32 -0.82
CA VAL A 49 8.81 12.37 -1.12
C VAL A 49 7.47 13.04 -0.90
N GLU A 50 6.65 13.06 -1.95
CA GLU A 50 5.26 13.47 -1.85
C GLU A 50 4.44 12.29 -1.34
N LEU A 51 3.66 12.48 -0.28
CA LEU A 51 2.73 11.50 0.26
C LEU A 51 1.30 11.97 0.05
N THR A 52 0.45 11.10 -0.48
CA THR A 52 -0.98 11.34 -0.62
C THR A 52 -1.74 10.39 0.29
N TRP A 53 -2.68 10.93 1.05
CA TRP A 53 -3.70 10.18 1.74
C TRP A 53 -5.06 10.65 1.23
N LYS A 54 -5.78 9.72 0.60
CA LYS A 54 -7.17 9.91 0.23
C LYS A 54 -8.11 9.10 1.14
N LEU A 55 -9.09 9.80 1.71
CA LEU A 55 -10.18 9.25 2.50
C LEU A 55 -11.49 9.70 1.85
N GLU A 56 -12.23 8.76 1.27
CA GLU A 56 -13.45 9.04 0.50
C GLU A 56 -13.25 10.11 -0.60
N ASP A 57 -13.78 11.32 -0.39
CA ASP A 57 -13.71 12.47 -1.30
C ASP A 57 -12.62 13.49 -0.92
N GLU A 58 -11.95 13.32 0.22
CA GLU A 58 -10.88 14.20 0.68
C GLU A 58 -9.51 13.62 0.34
N GLU A 59 -8.65 14.45 -0.24
CA GLU A 59 -7.27 14.10 -0.56
C GLU A 59 -6.35 15.12 0.11
N THR A 60 -5.43 14.63 0.91
CA THR A 60 -4.39 15.44 1.55
C THR A 60 -3.03 15.00 1.03
N THR A 61 -2.21 15.98 0.67
CA THR A 61 -0.84 15.74 0.22
C THR A 61 0.13 16.50 1.11
N ILE A 62 1.20 15.84 1.53
CA ILE A 62 2.31 16.41 2.29
C ILE A 62 3.64 16.03 1.64
N VAL A 63 4.70 16.77 1.97
CA VAL A 63 6.07 16.45 1.55
C VAL A 63 6.87 16.04 2.77
N VAL A 64 7.58 14.93 2.68
CA VAL A 64 8.45 14.39 3.73
C VAL A 64 9.83 14.05 3.16
N ASP A 65 10.77 13.71 4.05
CA ASP A 65 12.10 13.26 3.67
C ASP A 65 12.11 11.81 3.16
N ALA A 66 13.13 11.47 2.36
CA ALA A 66 13.32 10.14 1.78
C ALA A 66 13.35 8.99 2.79
N GLU A 67 13.62 9.27 4.07
CA GLU A 67 13.60 8.26 5.15
C GLU A 67 12.24 7.56 5.27
N PHE A 68 11.14 8.21 4.85
CA PHE A 68 9.83 7.57 4.83
C PHE A 68 9.79 6.32 3.94
N LEU A 69 10.46 6.35 2.79
CA LEU A 69 10.49 5.22 1.86
C LEU A 69 11.28 4.04 2.42
N LEU A 70 12.24 4.29 3.33
CA LEU A 70 12.95 3.23 4.04
C LEU A 70 11.99 2.49 4.99
N SER A 71 11.22 3.24 5.81
CA SER A 71 10.20 2.67 6.69
C SER A 71 9.12 1.90 5.90
N LEU A 72 8.73 2.41 4.74
CA LEU A 72 7.79 1.74 3.85
C LEU A 72 8.36 0.41 3.33
N GLN A 73 9.62 0.41 2.89
CA GLN A 73 10.32 -0.79 2.44
C GLN A 73 10.48 -1.83 3.57
N GLU A 74 10.70 -1.39 4.80
CA GLU A 74 10.76 -2.29 5.96
C GLU A 74 9.44 -3.04 6.19
N ILE A 75 8.28 -2.38 6.01
CA ILE A 75 6.97 -3.05 6.09
C ILE A 75 6.81 -4.07 4.95
N ILE A 76 7.19 -3.70 3.72
CA ILE A 76 7.16 -4.60 2.56
C ILE A 76 7.97 -5.88 2.84
N ASP A 77 9.17 -5.73 3.42
CA ASP A 77 10.06 -6.85 3.74
C ASP A 77 9.57 -7.67 4.94
N LYS A 78 9.13 -7.01 6.02
CA LYS A 78 8.57 -7.64 7.23
C LYS A 78 7.43 -8.60 6.87
N HIS A 79 6.54 -8.18 5.99
CA HIS A 79 5.36 -8.94 5.57
C HIS A 79 5.56 -9.76 4.29
N LYS A 80 6.76 -9.70 3.69
CA LYS A 80 7.10 -10.42 2.45
C LYS A 80 6.11 -10.14 1.32
N LEU A 81 5.70 -8.89 1.16
CA LEU A 81 4.64 -8.49 0.21
C LEU A 81 5.02 -8.79 -1.25
N ALA A 82 6.32 -8.85 -1.57
CA ALA A 82 6.81 -9.31 -2.87
C ALA A 82 6.34 -10.73 -3.25
N SER A 83 6.03 -11.60 -2.26
CA SER A 83 5.51 -12.94 -2.53
C SER A 83 4.10 -12.93 -3.17
N TYR A 84 3.36 -11.84 -2.97
CA TYR A 84 2.04 -11.63 -3.58
C TYR A 84 2.11 -11.09 -5.00
N ASN A 85 3.28 -10.63 -5.46
CA ASN A 85 3.44 -9.99 -6.76
C ASN A 85 2.81 -10.81 -7.91
N GLY A 86 1.99 -10.17 -8.75
CA GLY A 86 1.28 -10.80 -9.85
C GLY A 86 0.02 -11.57 -9.45
N ILE A 87 -0.41 -11.57 -8.18
CA ILE A 87 -1.77 -12.01 -7.83
C ILE A 87 -2.74 -10.97 -8.41
N ASP A 88 -3.75 -11.43 -9.15
CA ASP A 88 -4.87 -10.62 -9.62
C ASP A 88 -6.12 -11.48 -9.51
N LYS A 89 -6.65 -11.60 -8.30
CA LYS A 89 -7.71 -12.55 -7.97
C LYS A 89 -8.66 -12.00 -6.93
N VAL A 90 -9.89 -11.73 -7.36
CA VAL A 90 -10.90 -11.09 -6.51
C VAL A 90 -12.28 -11.77 -6.60
N THR A 91 -13.05 -11.60 -5.54
CA THR A 91 -14.41 -12.09 -5.38
C THR A 91 -15.39 -10.92 -5.38
N SER A 92 -16.33 -10.92 -6.32
CA SER A 92 -17.37 -9.88 -6.39
C SER A 92 -18.42 -10.04 -5.30
N GLY A 93 -18.87 -8.93 -4.72
CA GLY A 93 -19.97 -8.90 -3.75
C GLY A 93 -19.59 -9.37 -2.35
N LEU A 94 -18.30 -9.26 -2.00
CA LEU A 94 -17.86 -9.43 -0.62
C LEU A 94 -18.45 -8.31 0.28
N PRO A 95 -18.62 -8.57 1.59
CA PRO A 95 -18.90 -7.50 2.55
C PRO A 95 -17.84 -6.40 2.50
N TYR A 96 -18.20 -5.19 2.93
CA TYR A 96 -17.37 -4.00 2.78
C TYR A 96 -15.95 -4.17 3.35
N GLU A 97 -15.84 -4.79 4.53
CA GLU A 97 -14.58 -5.06 5.22
C GLU A 97 -13.66 -6.06 4.49
N TYR A 98 -14.19 -6.80 3.52
CA TYR A 98 -13.45 -7.72 2.65
C TYR A 98 -13.39 -7.24 1.20
N GLU A 99 -13.75 -5.98 0.91
CA GLU A 99 -13.54 -5.42 -0.42
C GLU A 99 -12.09 -5.60 -0.86
N PRO A 100 -11.83 -5.77 -2.17
CA PRO A 100 -10.48 -5.99 -2.66
C PRO A 100 -9.45 -4.99 -2.13
N SER A 101 -8.22 -5.46 -2.04
CA SER A 101 -7.04 -4.68 -1.72
C SER A 101 -6.07 -4.69 -2.89
N HIS A 102 -5.32 -3.62 -3.02
CA HIS A 102 -4.35 -3.42 -4.09
C HIS A 102 -3.06 -2.87 -3.51
N LEU A 103 -1.95 -3.30 -4.08
CA LEU A 103 -0.65 -2.67 -3.87
C LEU A 103 0.08 -2.61 -5.20
N HIS A 104 0.69 -1.47 -5.46
CA HIS A 104 1.59 -1.21 -6.55
C HIS A 104 2.82 -0.50 -5.99
N CYS A 105 4.00 -0.98 -6.33
CA CYS A 105 5.26 -0.37 -5.93
C CYS A 105 6.25 -0.53 -7.08
N ASP A 106 6.73 0.60 -7.60
CA ASP A 106 7.79 0.64 -8.60
C ASP A 106 9.10 1.03 -7.92
N TYR A 107 10.17 0.34 -8.31
CA TYR A 107 11.52 0.57 -7.81
C TYR A 107 12.37 1.23 -8.91
N GLU A 108 13.39 2.01 -8.52
CA GLU A 108 14.31 2.65 -9.47
C GLU A 108 15.04 1.63 -10.38
N SER A 109 15.17 0.38 -9.93
CA SER A 109 15.74 -0.72 -10.73
C SER A 109 14.85 -1.14 -11.92
N GLY A 110 13.61 -0.67 -11.96
CA GLY A 110 12.55 -1.16 -12.86
C GLY A 110 11.86 -2.43 -12.38
N GLU A 111 12.24 -2.96 -11.20
CA GLU A 111 11.46 -3.99 -10.52
C GLU A 111 10.14 -3.42 -10.01
N LYS A 112 9.13 -4.28 -9.84
CA LYS A 112 7.86 -3.86 -9.28
C LYS A 112 7.14 -4.96 -8.53
N ILE A 113 6.35 -4.54 -7.56
CA ILE A 113 5.33 -5.35 -6.89
C ILE A 113 3.98 -4.83 -7.35
N ASN A 114 3.14 -5.70 -7.90
CA ASN A 114 1.75 -5.37 -8.17
C ASN A 114 0.85 -6.56 -7.83
N PHE A 115 -0.08 -6.38 -6.90
CA PHE A 115 -1.08 -7.39 -6.62
C PHE A 115 -2.46 -6.80 -6.37
N TYR A 116 -3.47 -7.60 -6.67
CA TYR A 116 -4.87 -7.30 -6.46
C TYR A 116 -5.58 -8.54 -5.91
N MET A 117 -6.05 -8.48 -4.67
CA MET A 117 -6.60 -9.64 -3.96
C MET A 117 -7.76 -9.27 -3.04
N ASP A 118 -8.56 -10.23 -2.60
CA ASP A 118 -9.61 -9.98 -1.60
C ASP A 118 -9.03 -9.31 -0.34
N GLY A 119 -9.78 -8.38 0.25
CA GLY A 119 -9.38 -7.70 1.48
C GLY A 119 -9.34 -8.65 2.67
N ASN A 120 -8.52 -8.30 3.67
CA ASN A 120 -8.49 -9.02 4.93
C ASN A 120 -8.40 -8.00 6.08
N PRO A 121 -9.49 -7.74 6.82
CA PRO A 121 -9.51 -6.76 7.90
C PRO A 121 -8.61 -7.13 9.09
N GLU A 122 -8.13 -8.38 9.16
CA GLU A 122 -7.18 -8.85 10.18
C GLU A 122 -5.73 -8.81 9.68
N SER A 123 -5.46 -8.16 8.54
CA SER A 123 -4.14 -8.16 7.93
C SER A 123 -3.17 -7.20 8.63
N GLU A 124 -2.11 -7.75 9.23
CA GLU A 124 -1.09 -6.96 9.93
C GLU A 124 -0.39 -5.92 9.03
N TRP A 125 -0.17 -6.23 7.74
CA TRP A 125 0.48 -5.28 6.82
C TRP A 125 -0.39 -4.05 6.52
N MET A 126 -1.71 -4.21 6.53
CA MET A 126 -2.64 -3.08 6.35
C MET A 126 -2.57 -2.15 7.55
N GLY A 127 -2.56 -2.72 8.77
CA GLY A 127 -2.39 -1.98 10.01
C GLY A 127 -1.06 -1.22 10.06
N ASP A 128 0.05 -1.86 9.71
CA ASP A 128 1.37 -1.23 9.68
C ASP A 128 1.42 -0.05 8.69
N PHE A 129 0.78 -0.15 7.51
CA PHE A 129 0.69 1.00 6.61
C PHE A 129 -0.17 2.12 7.19
N VAL A 130 -1.32 1.81 7.80
CA VAL A 130 -2.15 2.82 8.47
C VAL A 130 -1.35 3.54 9.55
N GLU A 131 -0.58 2.81 10.36
CA GLU A 131 0.27 3.39 11.41
C GLU A 131 1.37 4.29 10.80
N LEU A 132 2.10 3.80 9.80
CA LEU A 132 3.17 4.56 9.15
C LEU A 132 2.65 5.87 8.54
N PHE A 133 1.59 5.80 7.71
CA PHE A 133 1.03 7.01 7.10
C PHE A 133 0.42 7.94 8.17
N SER A 134 -0.27 7.40 9.17
CA SER A 134 -0.84 8.23 10.26
C SER A 134 0.22 8.96 11.08
N SER A 135 1.44 8.43 11.19
CA SER A 135 2.52 9.07 11.96
C SER A 135 3.02 10.39 11.37
N VAL A 136 2.81 10.62 10.08
CA VAL A 136 3.33 11.80 9.35
C VAL A 136 2.26 12.78 8.90
N PHE A 137 1.00 12.34 8.81
CA PHE A 137 -0.11 13.24 8.47
C PHE A 137 -0.58 14.02 9.70
N PRO A 138 -0.57 15.36 9.67
CA PRO A 138 -0.95 16.18 10.82
C PRO A 138 -2.45 16.05 11.14
N GLY A 139 -2.78 15.71 12.39
CA GLY A 139 -4.15 15.87 12.92
C GLY A 139 -4.95 14.59 13.25
N LYS A 140 -4.30 13.49 13.65
CA LYS A 140 -4.99 12.32 14.25
C LYS A 140 -4.61 12.10 15.72
N GLU A 141 -4.72 13.16 16.52
CA GLU A 141 -4.82 13.07 18.00
C GLU A 141 -6.28 13.19 18.45
#